data_AF-A0A0F4GFE3-F1
#
_entry.id   AF-A0A0F4GFE3-F1
#
_cell.length_a   1.000
_cell.length_b   1.000
_cell.length_c   1.000
_cell.angle_alpha   90.00
_cell.angle_beta   90.00
_cell.angle_gamma   90.00
#
_symmetry.space_group_name_H-M   'P 1'
#
loop_
_entity.id
_entity.type
_entity.pdbx_description
1 polymer ?
#
loop_
_entity_poly.entity_id
_entity_poly.type
_entity_poly.pdbx_seq_one_letter_code
_entity_poly.pdbx_strand_id
1 'polypeptide(L)'
;MTSTTPAGKKLESKHLDAAEQALNQVTDNAAPTRHADSATQLHAPSSNHQSSTWMRSLFPYGSIEEFENAWHLGNYVLERGTGKKSFEEMSIYVRLGMHLLYYGSEQEKALHWKRTQAMLRDQSVKMGKQYDAPESKEHIQPFITSFHLEGGLSELKEPDPTKYKTFNEFFAREIKESARPIAEPDNDRVVSSPADCRLTVFPTIDLATKYWIKGFGFTLSKLLGSDELAKTFDGGSINIARLAPQDYHRWHSPVSGKVESIAEIPGTYYTVNPQAITEEGTLDVFCENRRSVMVLKRTTTASPVAVIAVGAMLVGSIRYNSGIRPETEVKRGQCLGAFLYGGSTVIVLYPKGEVELDQDLVENSTQKVCETLVKVGLRVGASPA
;
A
#
# COMPACT_ATOMS: atom_id res chain seq x y z
N MET A 1 -12.25 27.30 14.18
CA MET A 1 -11.56 27.38 15.49
C MET A 1 -10.16 26.85 15.27
N THR A 2 -9.17 27.70 15.51
CA THR A 2 -7.74 27.47 15.31
C THR A 2 -7.23 26.37 16.25
N SER A 3 -6.84 25.20 15.73
CA SER A 3 -6.01 24.25 16.47
C SER A 3 -4.55 24.71 16.40
N THR A 4 -4.18 25.59 17.33
CA THR A 4 -2.78 25.85 17.64
C THR A 4 -2.22 24.65 18.37
N THR A 5 -1.41 23.84 17.69
CA THR A 5 -0.55 22.81 18.28
C THR A 5 0.41 23.48 19.29
N PRO A 6 0.72 22.88 20.46
CA PRO A 6 1.60 23.52 21.42
C PRO A 6 3.04 23.55 20.89
N ALA A 7 3.50 24.75 20.54
CA ALA A 7 4.87 25.27 20.59
C ALA A 7 6.04 24.28 20.44
N GLY A 8 6.69 24.29 19.26
CA GLY A 8 8.12 24.60 19.09
C GLY A 8 9.19 23.82 19.87
N LYS A 9 8.89 22.68 20.49
CA LYS A 9 9.90 21.83 21.13
C LYS A 9 10.56 20.94 20.09
N LYS A 10 11.87 21.11 19.90
CA LYS A 10 12.70 20.20 19.08
C LYS A 10 12.62 18.78 19.63
N LEU A 11 12.47 17.78 18.76
CA LEU A 11 12.65 16.38 19.14
C LEU A 11 14.09 16.15 19.63
N GLU A 12 14.26 15.80 20.90
CA GLU A 12 15.54 15.37 21.48
C GLU A 12 15.80 13.87 21.20
N SER A 13 17.07 13.45 21.18
CA SER A 13 17.48 12.06 20.90
C SER A 13 16.80 11.02 21.80
N LYS A 14 16.53 11.37 23.06
CA LYS A 14 15.83 10.50 24.02
C LYS A 14 14.42 10.10 23.58
N HIS A 15 13.73 10.96 22.81
CA HIS A 15 12.39 10.65 22.30
C HIS A 15 12.46 9.63 21.15
N LEU A 16 13.53 9.69 20.35
CA LEU A 16 13.80 8.68 19.32
C LEU A 16 14.26 7.36 19.93
N ASP A 17 15.09 7.38 20.98
CA ASP A 17 15.48 6.16 21.70
C ASP A 17 14.23 5.45 22.28
N ALA A 18 13.27 6.22 22.81
CA ALA A 18 12.00 5.69 23.29
C ALA A 18 11.11 5.13 22.16
N ALA A 19 11.04 5.82 21.01
CA ALA A 19 10.30 5.35 19.84
C ALA A 19 10.93 4.07 19.23
N GLU A 20 12.26 4.02 19.18
CA GLU A 20 13.03 2.85 18.76
C GLU A 20 12.80 1.68 19.71
N GLN A 21 12.81 1.90 21.03
CA GLN A 21 12.49 0.87 22.02
C GLN A 21 11.04 0.38 21.89
N ALA A 22 10.08 1.28 21.68
CA ALA A 22 8.67 0.90 21.47
C ALA A 22 8.49 0.10 20.17
N LEU A 23 9.13 0.53 19.07
CA LEU A 23 9.08 -0.21 17.80
C LEU A 23 9.76 -1.58 17.93
N ASN A 24 10.93 -1.64 18.61
CA ASN A 24 11.58 -2.90 18.94
C ASN A 24 10.64 -3.81 19.73
N GLN A 25 10.02 -3.31 20.80
CA GLN A 25 9.08 -4.09 21.61
C GLN A 25 7.88 -4.60 20.79
N VAL A 26 7.32 -3.78 19.90
CA VAL A 26 6.22 -4.20 19.01
C VAL A 26 6.68 -5.28 18.02
N THR A 27 7.86 -5.14 17.43
CA THR A 27 8.43 -6.14 16.51
C THR A 27 8.90 -7.41 17.23
N ASP A 28 9.37 -7.30 18.47
CA ASP A 28 9.81 -8.43 19.31
C ASP A 28 8.60 -9.20 19.83
N ASN A 29 7.49 -8.53 20.12
CA ASN A 29 6.20 -9.16 20.41
C ASN A 29 5.56 -9.82 19.17
N ALA A 30 6.08 -9.53 17.97
CA ALA A 30 5.77 -10.29 16.76
C ALA A 30 6.65 -11.55 16.61
N ALA A 31 7.58 -11.84 17.53
CA ALA A 31 8.21 -13.15 17.65
C ALA A 31 7.33 -14.05 18.54
N PRO A 32 7.21 -15.36 18.24
CA PRO A 32 6.25 -16.23 18.93
C PRO A 32 6.62 -16.41 20.40
N THR A 33 5.94 -15.70 21.30
CA THR A 33 5.79 -16.15 22.69
C THR A 33 4.60 -17.09 22.74
N ARG A 34 4.83 -18.34 23.18
CA ARG A 34 3.88 -19.46 23.18
C ARG A 34 2.50 -19.23 23.84
N HIS A 35 2.21 -18.04 24.38
CA HIS A 35 0.96 -17.74 25.09
C HIS A 35 0.48 -16.27 24.98
N ALA A 36 0.82 -15.52 23.92
CA ALA A 36 0.32 -14.14 23.78
C ALA A 36 -1.17 -14.09 23.37
N ASP A 37 -1.97 -13.39 24.18
CA ASP A 37 -3.40 -13.15 23.97
C ASP A 37 -3.63 -12.46 22.61
N SER A 38 -4.60 -12.94 21.81
CA SER A 38 -4.84 -12.45 20.44
C SER A 38 -5.15 -10.95 20.40
N ALA A 39 -5.64 -10.38 21.50
CA ALA A 39 -5.90 -8.96 21.70
C ALA A 39 -4.63 -8.08 21.80
N THR A 40 -3.45 -8.68 21.98
CA THR A 40 -2.16 -7.97 22.15
C THR A 40 -1.21 -8.12 20.97
N GLN A 41 -1.62 -8.84 19.93
CA GLN A 41 -0.82 -9.06 18.73
C GLN A 41 -0.83 -7.87 17.77
N LEU A 42 0.21 -7.73 16.95
CA LEU A 42 0.38 -6.64 15.96
C LEU A 42 -0.86 -6.44 15.06
N HIS A 43 -1.60 -7.51 14.80
CA HIS A 43 -2.75 -7.53 13.90
C HIS A 43 -4.11 -7.39 14.56
N ALA A 44 -4.19 -7.32 15.90
CA ALA A 44 -5.47 -7.26 16.60
C ALA A 44 -6.34 -6.07 16.11
N PRO A 45 -7.60 -6.29 15.70
CA PRO A 45 -8.47 -5.23 15.22
C PRO A 45 -8.83 -4.23 16.33
N SER A 46 -8.90 -2.94 15.98
CA SER A 46 -9.20 -1.86 16.94
C SER A 46 -10.65 -1.86 17.45
N SER A 47 -11.54 -2.60 16.79
CA SER A 47 -12.98 -2.69 17.09
C SER A 47 -13.34 -3.50 18.34
N ASN A 48 -12.36 -3.89 19.17
CA ASN A 48 -12.61 -4.71 20.34
C ASN A 48 -13.45 -3.94 21.39
N HIS A 49 -14.70 -4.37 21.59
CA HIS A 49 -15.76 -3.62 22.30
C HIS A 49 -15.39 -3.13 23.71
N GLN A 50 -14.51 -3.83 24.43
CA GLN A 50 -14.13 -3.52 25.81
C GLN A 50 -13.32 -2.22 25.98
N SER A 51 -12.64 -1.72 24.94
CA SER A 51 -11.83 -0.50 25.01
C SER A 51 -12.62 0.80 24.79
N SER A 52 -13.91 0.72 24.43
CA SER A 52 -14.67 1.81 23.81
C SER A 52 -15.57 2.64 24.73
N THR A 53 -15.91 2.16 25.93
CA THR A 53 -16.94 2.78 26.76
C THR A 53 -16.48 4.08 27.43
N TRP A 54 -15.22 4.14 27.86
CA TRP A 54 -14.65 5.33 28.53
C TRP A 54 -14.31 6.46 27.54
N MET A 55 -14.05 6.15 26.26
CA MET A 55 -13.75 7.18 25.25
C MET A 55 -14.98 7.98 24.82
N ARG A 56 -16.16 7.34 24.78
CA ARG A 56 -17.44 8.01 24.43
C ARG A 56 -17.85 9.10 25.43
N SER A 57 -17.37 9.05 26.67
CA SER A 57 -17.62 10.10 27.66
C SER A 57 -16.64 11.28 27.57
N LEU A 58 -15.51 11.12 26.87
CA LEU A 58 -14.47 12.13 26.75
C LEU A 58 -14.46 12.87 25.41
N PHE A 59 -14.93 12.23 24.33
CA PHE A 59 -14.90 12.79 22.99
C PHE A 59 -16.28 12.75 22.29
N PRO A 60 -16.63 13.77 21.49
CA PRO A 60 -17.96 13.91 20.90
C PRO A 60 -18.12 13.10 19.59
N TYR A 61 -17.64 11.85 19.55
CA TYR A 61 -17.74 10.97 18.37
C TYR A 61 -18.66 9.79 18.65
N GLY A 62 -19.44 9.37 17.65
CA GLY A 62 -20.42 8.28 17.74
C GLY A 62 -19.77 6.89 17.77
N SER A 63 -18.53 6.77 17.27
CA SER A 63 -17.75 5.54 17.28
C SER A 63 -16.23 5.79 17.39
N ILE A 64 -15.46 4.72 17.65
CA ILE A 64 -13.99 4.80 17.66
C ILE A 64 -13.47 5.13 16.25
N GLU A 65 -14.10 4.59 15.21
CA GLU A 65 -13.72 4.82 13.82
C GLU A 65 -13.92 6.28 13.42
N GLU A 66 -15.00 6.92 13.89
CA GLU A 66 -15.23 8.35 13.68
C GLU A 66 -14.16 9.22 14.39
N PHE A 67 -13.81 8.86 15.63
CA PHE A 67 -12.70 9.50 16.34
C PHE A 67 -11.38 9.30 15.60
N GLU A 68 -11.04 8.07 15.24
CA GLU A 68 -9.79 7.75 14.56
C GLU A 68 -9.70 8.49 13.23
N ASN A 69 -10.74 8.50 12.41
CA ASN A 69 -10.76 9.25 11.16
C ASN A 69 -10.63 10.77 11.38
N ALA A 70 -11.33 11.34 12.36
CA ALA A 70 -11.26 12.77 12.66
C ALA A 70 -9.87 13.23 13.14
N TRP A 71 -9.09 12.31 13.69
CA TRP A 71 -7.73 12.55 14.17
C TRP A 71 -6.65 11.99 13.23
N HIS A 72 -6.99 11.67 11.97
CA HIS A 72 -6.07 11.10 10.98
C HIS A 72 -5.40 9.80 11.43
N LEU A 73 -6.08 9.02 12.27
CA LEU A 73 -5.69 7.72 12.80
C LEU A 73 -6.45 6.59 12.10
N GLY A 74 -6.93 6.76 10.86
CA GLY A 74 -7.70 5.73 10.16
C GLY A 74 -8.24 6.23 8.83
N ASN A 75 -8.61 5.30 7.95
CA ASN A 75 -9.06 5.63 6.60
C ASN A 75 -10.37 4.91 6.27
N TYR A 76 -11.31 5.64 5.69
CA TYR A 76 -12.45 5.04 5.01
C TYR A 76 -12.07 4.64 3.59
N VAL A 77 -12.68 3.55 3.12
CA VAL A 77 -12.56 3.05 1.76
C VAL A 77 -13.96 2.82 1.19
N LEU A 78 -14.14 3.12 -0.09
CA LEU A 78 -15.38 2.91 -0.83
C LEU A 78 -15.37 1.55 -1.50
N GLU A 79 -16.42 0.76 -1.33
CA GLU A 79 -16.67 -0.39 -2.20
C GLU A 79 -17.16 0.09 -3.57
N ARG A 80 -16.48 -0.33 -4.64
CA ARG A 80 -16.88 0.06 -6.00
C ARG A 80 -18.24 -0.54 -6.36
N GLY A 81 -19.08 0.25 -7.05
CA GLY A 81 -20.41 -0.17 -7.49
C GLY A 81 -21.50 0.07 -6.43
N THR A 82 -21.31 -0.38 -5.19
CA THR A 82 -22.27 -0.12 -4.09
C THR A 82 -22.11 1.28 -3.49
N GLY A 83 -20.88 1.83 -3.53
CA GLY A 83 -20.54 3.09 -2.87
C GLY A 83 -20.54 3.02 -1.35
N LYS A 84 -20.68 1.82 -0.77
CA LYS A 84 -20.66 1.61 0.68
C LYS A 84 -19.28 1.98 1.21
N LYS A 85 -19.26 2.81 2.26
CA LYS A 85 -18.03 3.10 3.01
C LYS A 85 -17.79 2.01 4.05
N SER A 86 -16.59 1.46 4.05
CA SER A 86 -16.06 0.64 5.14
C SER A 86 -14.82 1.32 5.71
N PHE A 87 -14.53 1.02 6.97
CA PHE A 87 -13.35 1.54 7.63
C PHE A 87 -12.23 0.49 7.55
N GLU A 88 -11.02 0.91 7.21
CA GLU A 88 -9.89 0.00 7.07
C GLU A 88 -9.45 -0.53 8.44
N GLU A 89 -9.63 -1.83 8.68
CA GLU A 89 -9.18 -2.47 9.91
C GLU A 89 -7.67 -2.44 10.05
N MET A 90 -7.19 -1.94 11.19
CA MET A 90 -5.76 -1.92 11.58
C MET A 90 -5.65 -1.69 13.09
N SER A 91 -4.65 -2.29 13.74
CA SER A 91 -4.41 -2.14 15.17
C SER A 91 -4.19 -0.68 15.58
N ILE A 92 -4.92 -0.21 16.60
CA ILE A 92 -4.81 1.16 17.13
C ILE A 92 -3.37 1.51 17.55
N TYR A 93 -2.59 0.55 18.03
CA TYR A 93 -1.19 0.77 18.40
C TYR A 93 -0.32 1.10 17.19
N VAL A 94 -0.56 0.42 16.06
CA VAL A 94 0.12 0.71 14.80
C VAL A 94 -0.26 2.11 14.33
N ARG A 95 -1.54 2.48 14.41
CA ARG A 95 -2.01 3.80 13.98
C ARG A 95 -1.48 4.93 14.85
N LEU A 96 -1.47 4.76 16.18
CA LEU A 96 -0.86 5.71 17.10
C LEU A 96 0.64 5.86 16.85
N GLY A 97 1.37 4.75 16.67
CA GLY A 97 2.79 4.78 16.35
C GLY A 97 3.08 5.50 15.03
N MET A 98 2.27 5.24 14.00
CA MET A 98 2.37 5.93 12.71
C MET A 98 2.06 7.42 12.83
N HIS A 99 1.03 7.79 13.58
CA HIS A 99 0.70 9.19 13.78
C HIS A 99 1.80 9.94 14.53
N LEU A 100 2.41 9.32 15.54
CA LEU A 100 3.56 9.92 16.24
C LEU A 100 4.81 10.08 15.36
N LEU A 101 4.94 9.28 14.30
CA LEU A 101 6.10 9.32 13.40
C LEU A 101 5.87 10.20 12.17
N TYR A 102 4.66 10.21 11.60
CA TYR A 102 4.39 10.79 10.29
C TYR A 102 3.49 12.04 10.32
N TYR A 103 2.89 12.37 11.47
CA TYR A 103 2.02 13.54 11.60
C TYR A 103 2.72 14.69 12.34
N GLY A 104 2.89 15.81 11.66
CA GLY A 104 3.53 17.02 12.18
C GLY A 104 4.94 17.32 11.64
N SER A 105 5.30 18.60 11.64
CA SER A 105 6.51 19.12 10.97
C SER A 105 7.84 18.88 11.71
N GLU A 106 7.82 18.61 13.03
CA GLU A 106 9.04 18.25 13.77
C GLU A 106 9.35 16.75 13.63
N GLN A 107 8.32 15.92 13.46
CA GLN A 107 8.41 14.49 13.22
C GLN A 107 9.00 14.19 11.84
N GLU A 108 8.57 14.95 10.81
CA GLU A 108 9.15 14.92 9.46
C GLU A 108 10.68 15.11 9.48
N LYS A 109 11.17 16.12 10.22
CA LYS A 109 12.62 16.36 10.35
C LYS A 109 13.34 15.14 10.92
N ALA A 110 12.74 14.45 11.88
CA ALA A 110 13.31 13.26 12.49
C ALA A 110 13.31 12.06 11.54
N LEU A 111 12.32 11.94 10.64
CA LEU A 111 12.26 10.88 9.62
C LEU A 111 13.39 10.97 8.59
N HIS A 112 13.86 12.18 8.28
CA HIS A 112 15.03 12.40 7.41
C HIS A 112 16.38 12.14 8.10
N TRP A 113 16.41 11.88 9.41
CA TRP A 113 17.67 11.57 10.09
C TRP A 113 18.19 10.20 9.63
N LYS A 114 19.48 10.15 9.25
CA LYS A 114 20.14 8.90 8.84
C LYS A 114 19.95 7.77 9.84
N ARG A 115 19.90 8.09 11.15
CA ARG A 115 19.64 7.11 12.21
C ARG A 115 18.24 6.52 12.10
N THR A 116 17.21 7.35 11.92
CA THR A 116 15.81 6.89 11.76
C THR A 116 15.65 6.04 10.51
N GLN A 117 16.24 6.46 9.38
CA GLN A 117 16.20 5.68 8.13
C GLN A 117 16.92 4.33 8.28
N ALA A 118 18.07 4.30 8.97
CA ALA A 118 18.78 3.06 9.30
C ALA A 118 17.94 2.14 10.18
N MET A 119 17.32 2.67 11.24
CA MET A 119 16.41 1.92 12.11
C MET A 119 15.25 1.31 11.32
N LEU A 120 14.55 2.09 10.50
CA LEU A 120 13.42 1.60 9.67
C LEU A 120 13.85 0.49 8.71
N ARG A 121 15.03 0.64 8.11
CA ARG A 121 15.63 -0.40 7.25
C ARG A 121 15.96 -1.66 8.03
N ASP A 122 16.64 -1.54 9.17
CA ASP A 122 17.07 -2.68 9.99
C ASP A 122 15.86 -3.45 10.53
N GLN A 123 14.81 -2.76 10.98
CA GLN A 123 13.55 -3.40 11.38
C GLN A 123 12.88 -4.13 10.20
N SER A 124 12.83 -3.51 9.02
CA SER A 124 12.25 -4.16 7.83
C SER A 124 13.02 -5.42 7.43
N VAL A 125 14.36 -5.40 7.51
CA VAL A 125 15.20 -6.57 7.24
C VAL A 125 15.04 -7.66 8.32
N LYS A 126 14.98 -7.27 9.60
CA LYS A 126 14.77 -8.18 10.73
C LYS A 126 13.42 -8.91 10.61
N MET A 127 12.34 -8.16 10.41
CA MET A 127 10.99 -8.71 10.27
C MET A 127 10.87 -9.61 9.04
N GLY A 128 11.50 -9.23 7.92
CA GLY A 128 11.56 -10.09 6.73
C GLY A 128 12.20 -11.45 7.03
N LYS A 129 13.33 -11.48 7.75
CA LYS A 129 13.98 -12.72 8.18
C LYS A 129 13.12 -13.54 9.15
N GLN A 130 12.44 -12.89 10.08
CA GLN A 130 11.54 -13.56 11.03
C GLN A 130 10.37 -14.23 10.30
N TYR A 131 9.76 -13.58 9.29
CA TYR A 131 8.66 -14.16 8.52
C TYR A 131 9.07 -15.11 7.38
N ASP A 132 10.37 -15.20 7.09
CA ASP A 132 10.96 -16.28 6.30
C ASP A 132 11.35 -17.50 7.16
N ALA A 133 11.30 -17.39 8.50
CA ALA A 133 11.62 -18.50 9.40
C ALA A 133 10.40 -19.45 9.57
N PRO A 134 10.58 -20.78 9.69
CA PRO A 134 9.48 -21.74 9.84
C PRO A 134 8.55 -21.46 11.02
N GLU A 135 9.08 -20.91 12.11
CA GLU A 135 8.34 -20.57 13.33
C GLU A 135 7.25 -19.53 13.07
N SER A 136 7.43 -18.67 12.05
CA SER A 136 6.44 -17.66 11.68
C SER A 136 5.09 -18.22 11.24
N LYS A 137 5.03 -19.52 10.88
CA LYS A 137 3.78 -20.21 10.54
C LYS A 137 2.71 -20.05 11.63
N GLU A 138 3.12 -19.90 12.89
CA GLU A 138 2.21 -19.67 14.03
C GLU A 138 1.39 -18.37 13.90
N HIS A 139 1.82 -17.41 13.07
CA HIS A 139 1.09 -16.15 12.86
C HIS A 139 0.03 -16.22 11.76
N ILE A 140 -0.02 -17.29 10.96
CA ILE A 140 -0.97 -17.40 9.85
C ILE A 140 -2.41 -17.40 10.37
N GLN A 141 -2.71 -18.24 11.37
CA GLN A 141 -4.07 -18.37 11.88
C GLN A 141 -4.55 -17.10 12.60
N PRO A 142 -3.78 -16.48 13.51
CA PRO A 142 -4.16 -15.20 14.10
C PRO A 142 -4.37 -14.09 13.06
N PHE A 143 -3.55 -14.07 12.00
CA PHE A 143 -3.69 -13.11 10.92
C PHE A 143 -5.00 -13.29 10.14
N ILE A 144 -5.35 -14.54 9.79
CA ILE A 144 -6.63 -14.87 9.14
C ILE A 144 -7.80 -14.37 9.98
N THR A 145 -7.78 -14.65 11.28
CA THR A 145 -8.86 -14.26 12.20
C THR A 145 -8.93 -12.76 12.43
N SER A 146 -7.78 -12.08 12.50
CA SER A 146 -7.72 -10.64 12.73
C SER A 146 -8.28 -9.81 11.57
N PHE A 147 -8.15 -10.32 10.34
CA PHE A 147 -8.60 -9.65 9.12
C PHE A 147 -9.80 -10.34 8.46
N HIS A 148 -10.46 -11.26 9.17
CA HIS A 148 -11.65 -11.97 8.71
C HIS A 148 -11.50 -12.64 7.33
N LEU A 149 -10.35 -13.29 7.10
CA LEU A 149 -9.98 -13.87 5.80
C LEU A 149 -10.56 -15.27 5.55
N GLU A 150 -11.30 -15.85 6.50
CA GLU A 150 -11.80 -17.22 6.45
C GLU A 150 -12.63 -17.49 5.18
N GLY A 151 -13.51 -16.54 4.80
CA GLY A 151 -14.33 -16.65 3.60
C GLY A 151 -13.53 -16.62 2.29
N GLY A 152 -12.36 -15.99 2.30
CA GLY A 152 -11.49 -15.83 1.12
C GLY A 152 -10.55 -17.01 0.87
N LEU A 153 -10.36 -17.92 1.84
CA LEU A 153 -9.42 -19.04 1.70
C LEU A 153 -9.75 -19.95 0.53
N SER A 154 -11.04 -20.11 0.21
CA SER A 154 -11.50 -20.94 -0.91
C SER A 154 -11.09 -20.39 -2.30
N GLU A 155 -10.78 -19.09 -2.39
CA GLU A 155 -10.30 -18.43 -3.62
C GLU A 155 -8.81 -18.74 -3.89
N LEU A 156 -8.06 -19.16 -2.86
CA LEU A 156 -6.62 -19.42 -2.97
C LEU A 156 -6.33 -20.70 -3.75
N LYS A 157 -5.15 -20.77 -4.39
CA LYS A 157 -4.68 -22.02 -5.02
C LYS A 157 -4.44 -23.11 -3.98
N GLU A 158 -3.85 -22.74 -2.84
CA GLU A 158 -3.74 -23.60 -1.66
C GLU A 158 -4.67 -23.05 -0.56
N PRO A 159 -5.88 -23.62 -0.39
CA PRO A 159 -6.87 -23.14 0.56
C PRO A 159 -6.58 -23.53 2.01
N ASP A 160 -5.73 -24.54 2.26
CA ASP A 160 -5.39 -25.00 3.60
C ASP A 160 -4.20 -24.18 4.17
N PRO A 161 -4.42 -23.30 5.16
CA PRO A 161 -3.36 -22.47 5.74
C PRO A 161 -2.23 -23.28 6.39
N THR A 162 -2.50 -24.53 6.76
CA THR A 162 -1.50 -25.39 7.41
C THR A 162 -0.45 -25.93 6.44
N LYS A 163 -0.63 -25.77 5.12
CA LYS A 163 0.34 -26.23 4.12
C LYS A 163 1.45 -25.22 3.82
N TYR A 164 1.27 -23.96 4.19
CA TYR A 164 2.31 -22.95 4.09
C TYR A 164 3.40 -23.20 5.14
N LYS A 165 4.67 -23.08 4.73
CA LYS A 165 5.84 -23.36 5.59
C LYS A 165 6.23 -22.16 6.44
N THR A 166 5.95 -20.96 5.94
CA THR A 166 6.29 -19.70 6.59
C THR A 166 5.16 -18.70 6.42
N PHE A 167 5.15 -17.66 7.25
CA PHE A 167 4.20 -16.57 7.13
C PHE A 167 4.35 -15.82 5.80
N ASN A 168 5.58 -15.57 5.33
CA ASN A 168 5.79 -14.91 4.04
C ASN A 168 5.26 -15.73 2.86
N GLU A 169 5.30 -17.07 2.93
CA GLU A 169 4.69 -17.92 1.91
C GLU A 169 3.17 -17.73 1.85
N PHE A 170 2.52 -17.62 3.01
CA PHE A 170 1.09 -17.32 3.11
C PHE A 170 0.76 -15.87 2.72
N PHE A 171 1.60 -14.92 3.10
CA PHE A 171 1.37 -13.51 2.76
C PHE A 171 1.42 -13.30 1.24
N ALA A 172 2.38 -13.94 0.58
CA ALA A 172 2.51 -14.02 -0.86
C ALA A 172 1.71 -15.19 -1.49
N ARG A 173 0.64 -15.67 -0.84
CA ARG A 173 -0.27 -16.73 -1.32
C ARG A 173 -0.70 -16.50 -2.77
N GLU A 174 -0.98 -17.58 -3.49
CA GLU A 174 -1.52 -17.53 -4.84
C GLU A 174 -3.04 -17.65 -4.84
N ILE A 175 -3.66 -16.97 -5.80
CA ILE A 175 -5.11 -17.02 -6.01
C ILE A 175 -5.45 -17.77 -7.29
N LYS A 176 -6.62 -18.43 -7.31
CA LYS A 176 -7.16 -19.07 -8.51
C LYS A 176 -7.52 -18.01 -9.54
N GLU A 177 -7.22 -18.25 -10.81
CA GLU A 177 -7.58 -17.33 -11.90
C GLU A 177 -9.09 -17.09 -11.97
N SER A 178 -9.89 -18.12 -11.69
CA SER A 178 -11.36 -18.03 -11.64
C SER A 178 -11.88 -17.09 -10.54
N ALA A 179 -11.09 -16.79 -9.51
CA ALA A 179 -11.48 -15.85 -8.46
C ALA A 179 -11.21 -14.38 -8.85
N ARG A 180 -10.41 -14.13 -9.90
CA ARG A 180 -10.09 -12.79 -10.41
C ARG A 180 -10.31 -12.73 -11.92
N PRO A 181 -11.56 -12.86 -12.39
CA PRO A 181 -11.86 -12.79 -13.81
C PRO A 181 -11.48 -11.40 -14.38
N ILE A 182 -10.90 -11.41 -15.58
CA ILE A 182 -10.53 -10.16 -16.27
C ILE A 182 -11.79 -9.54 -16.89
N ALA A 183 -12.05 -8.27 -16.58
CA ALA A 183 -13.17 -7.53 -17.14
C ALA A 183 -12.97 -7.30 -18.64
N GLU A 184 -14.02 -7.57 -19.42
CA GLU A 184 -14.03 -7.44 -20.88
C GLU A 184 -12.79 -8.11 -21.52
N PRO A 185 -12.60 -9.44 -21.35
CA PRO A 185 -11.34 -10.11 -21.67
C PRO A 185 -10.94 -9.98 -23.14
N ASP A 186 -11.92 -9.90 -24.05
CA ASP A 186 -11.72 -9.76 -25.50
C ASP A 186 -11.54 -8.29 -25.95
N ASN A 187 -11.59 -7.33 -25.02
CA ASN A 187 -11.41 -5.90 -25.31
C ASN A 187 -10.02 -5.42 -24.87
N ASP A 188 -9.04 -5.47 -25.79
CA ASP A 188 -7.66 -5.07 -25.49
C ASP A 188 -7.47 -3.56 -25.23
N ARG A 189 -8.50 -2.74 -25.44
CA ARG A 189 -8.49 -1.32 -25.10
C ARG A 189 -8.63 -1.10 -23.60
N VAL A 190 -9.21 -2.04 -22.87
CA VAL A 190 -9.44 -1.95 -21.43
C VAL A 190 -8.13 -2.16 -20.68
N VAL A 191 -7.92 -1.35 -19.64
CA VAL A 191 -6.84 -1.55 -18.67
C VAL A 191 -7.42 -2.01 -17.34
N SER A 192 -6.73 -2.93 -16.67
CA SER A 192 -7.23 -3.57 -15.46
C SER A 192 -6.48 -3.11 -14.20
N SER A 193 -7.13 -3.22 -13.04
CA SER A 193 -6.48 -3.03 -11.75
C SER A 193 -5.31 -4.01 -11.62
N PRO A 194 -4.12 -3.55 -11.21
CA PRO A 194 -2.95 -4.41 -11.07
C PRO A 194 -2.99 -5.26 -9.79
N ALA A 195 -3.84 -4.94 -8.81
CA ALA A 195 -3.83 -5.59 -7.51
C ALA A 195 -5.24 -5.65 -6.90
N ASP A 196 -5.39 -6.52 -5.90
CA ASP A 196 -6.43 -6.36 -4.88
C ASP A 196 -5.98 -5.23 -3.96
N CYS A 197 -6.68 -4.12 -3.99
CA CYS A 197 -6.14 -2.89 -3.43
C CYS A 197 -7.20 -1.86 -3.10
N ARG A 198 -6.71 -0.82 -2.44
CA ARG A 198 -7.35 0.48 -2.23
C ARG A 198 -6.79 1.41 -3.30
N LEU A 199 -7.60 1.64 -4.33
CA LEU A 199 -7.21 2.35 -5.53
C LEU A 199 -7.60 3.84 -5.44
N THR A 200 -6.66 4.70 -5.79
CA THR A 200 -6.95 6.06 -6.27
C THR A 200 -6.44 6.22 -7.69
N VAL A 201 -7.14 7.02 -8.48
CA VAL A 201 -6.80 7.30 -9.87
C VAL A 201 -6.95 8.78 -10.18
N PHE A 202 -6.05 9.29 -11.01
CA PHE A 202 -6.05 10.69 -11.40
C PHE A 202 -5.79 10.82 -12.90
N PRO A 203 -6.63 11.56 -13.64
CA PRO A 203 -6.42 11.82 -15.07
C PRO A 203 -5.11 12.54 -15.37
N THR A 204 -4.55 13.28 -14.41
CA THR A 204 -3.26 13.96 -14.53
C THR A 204 -2.44 13.86 -13.24
N ILE A 205 -1.12 13.97 -13.37
CA ILE A 205 -0.19 14.06 -12.23
C ILE A 205 -0.48 15.30 -11.36
N ASP A 206 -0.90 16.42 -11.97
CA ASP A 206 -1.29 17.63 -11.24
C ASP A 206 -2.49 17.38 -10.33
N LEU A 207 -3.47 16.59 -10.77
CA LEU A 207 -4.59 16.21 -9.92
C LEU A 207 -4.15 15.26 -8.80
N ALA A 208 -3.22 14.34 -9.07
CA ALA A 208 -2.68 13.46 -8.05
C ALA A 208 -1.96 14.24 -6.94
N THR A 209 -1.12 15.21 -7.29
CA THR A 209 -0.42 16.07 -6.32
C THR A 209 -1.36 17.06 -5.61
N LYS A 210 -2.43 17.50 -6.28
CA LYS A 210 -3.45 18.34 -5.67
C LYS A 210 -4.28 17.62 -4.60
N TYR A 211 -4.65 16.36 -4.83
CA TYR A 211 -5.63 15.66 -3.98
C TYR A 211 -5.04 14.58 -3.08
N TRP A 212 -3.91 13.99 -3.46
CA TRP A 212 -3.41 12.78 -2.79
C TRP A 212 -1.94 12.85 -2.40
N ILE A 213 -1.04 13.13 -3.35
CA ILE A 213 0.40 13.13 -3.14
C ILE A 213 0.83 14.51 -2.60
N LYS A 214 0.90 14.64 -1.27
CA LYS A 214 1.17 15.91 -0.57
C LYS A 214 2.60 16.04 -0.05
N GLY A 215 3.40 14.99 -0.20
CA GLY A 215 4.82 15.00 0.10
C GLY A 215 5.60 16.05 -0.71
N PHE A 216 6.55 16.71 -0.07
CA PHE A 216 7.32 17.79 -0.70
C PHE A 216 8.28 17.26 -1.78
N GLY A 217 8.20 17.85 -2.97
CA GLY A 217 9.18 17.61 -4.03
C GLY A 217 8.93 16.38 -4.90
N PHE A 218 7.73 15.82 -4.88
CA PHE A 218 7.30 14.78 -5.82
C PHE A 218 7.46 15.24 -7.27
N THR A 219 8.17 14.43 -8.07
CA THR A 219 8.26 14.60 -9.53
C THR A 219 8.30 13.24 -10.22
N LEU A 220 7.82 13.17 -11.46
CA LEU A 220 7.94 11.96 -12.27
C LEU A 220 9.40 11.54 -12.48
N SER A 221 10.31 12.50 -12.67
CA SER A 221 11.75 12.21 -12.81
C SER A 221 12.31 11.47 -11.60
N LYS A 222 11.97 11.93 -10.39
CA LYS A 222 12.39 11.24 -9.17
C LYS A 222 11.72 9.88 -9.09
N LEU A 223 10.39 9.79 -9.25
CA LEU A 223 9.65 8.53 -9.18
C LEU A 223 10.21 7.48 -10.15
N LEU A 224 10.54 7.87 -11.37
CA LEU A 224 11.00 6.97 -12.43
C LEU A 224 12.53 6.79 -12.44
N GLY A 225 13.27 7.62 -11.72
CA GLY A 225 14.73 7.65 -11.75
C GLY A 225 15.31 8.06 -13.11
N SER A 226 14.52 8.70 -13.98
CA SER A 226 14.91 9.08 -15.34
C SER A 226 14.10 10.28 -15.84
N ASP A 227 14.79 11.36 -16.18
CA ASP A 227 14.18 12.55 -16.80
C ASP A 227 13.64 12.27 -18.21
N GLU A 228 14.29 11.38 -18.96
CA GLU A 228 13.86 11.01 -20.30
C GLU A 228 12.55 10.23 -20.25
N LEU A 229 12.46 9.23 -19.35
CA LEU A 229 11.25 8.45 -19.17
C LEU A 229 10.11 9.32 -18.59
N ALA A 230 10.42 10.28 -17.72
CA ALA A 230 9.43 11.19 -17.16
C ALA A 230 8.70 12.02 -18.22
N LYS A 231 9.41 12.48 -19.26
CA LYS A 231 8.80 13.24 -20.38
C LYS A 231 7.71 12.44 -21.11
N THR A 232 7.88 11.12 -21.19
CA THR A 232 6.91 10.22 -21.82
C THR A 232 5.55 10.19 -21.10
N PHE A 233 5.56 10.41 -19.78
CA PHE A 233 4.36 10.39 -18.95
C PHE A 233 3.90 11.80 -18.54
N ASP A 234 4.49 12.85 -19.11
CA ASP A 234 4.09 14.22 -18.83
C ASP A 234 2.63 14.48 -19.28
N GLY A 235 1.85 15.09 -18.40
CA GLY A 235 0.39 15.23 -18.56
C GLY A 235 -0.38 13.90 -18.64
N GLY A 236 0.26 12.79 -18.30
CA GLY A 236 -0.32 11.44 -18.27
C GLY A 236 -1.15 11.16 -17.01
N SER A 237 -1.85 10.03 -17.03
CA SER A 237 -2.68 9.57 -15.91
C SER A 237 -1.94 8.62 -14.98
N ILE A 238 -2.38 8.56 -13.74
CA ILE A 238 -1.76 7.78 -12.67
C ILE A 238 -2.80 7.01 -11.86
N ASN A 239 -2.51 5.73 -11.66
CA ASN A 239 -3.22 4.84 -10.75
C ASN A 239 -2.32 4.50 -9.57
N ILE A 240 -2.82 4.64 -8.34
CA ILE A 240 -2.09 4.32 -7.11
C ILE A 240 -2.88 3.22 -6.40
N ALA A 241 -2.41 1.98 -6.54
CA ALA A 241 -3.02 0.78 -5.97
C ALA A 241 -2.28 0.40 -4.69
N ARG A 242 -2.82 0.82 -3.53
CA ARG A 242 -2.25 0.47 -2.23
C ARG A 242 -2.79 -0.87 -1.74
N LEU A 243 -1.90 -1.78 -1.38
CA LEU A 243 -2.25 -3.07 -0.78
C LEU A 243 -2.11 -2.92 0.74
N ALA A 244 -3.23 -2.99 1.45
CA ALA A 244 -3.23 -3.05 2.91
C ALA A 244 -3.05 -4.49 3.36
N PRO A 245 -2.52 -4.77 4.58
CA PRO A 245 -2.06 -6.10 4.97
C PRO A 245 -3.00 -7.27 4.66
N GLN A 246 -4.31 -7.10 4.82
CA GLN A 246 -5.33 -8.13 4.54
C GLN A 246 -5.43 -8.54 3.06
N ASP A 247 -4.98 -7.70 2.13
CA ASP A 247 -5.18 -7.90 0.71
C ASP A 247 -4.34 -9.08 0.16
N TYR A 248 -4.57 -9.45 -1.09
CA TYR A 248 -3.73 -10.38 -1.83
C TYR A 248 -2.49 -9.64 -2.35
N HIS A 249 -1.30 -9.96 -1.81
CA HIS A 249 -0.07 -9.18 -2.00
C HIS A 249 0.75 -9.58 -3.23
N ARG A 250 0.06 -9.76 -4.35
CA ARG A 250 0.71 -9.91 -5.66
C ARG A 250 0.15 -8.89 -6.62
N TRP A 251 0.97 -8.49 -7.58
CA TRP A 251 0.56 -7.56 -8.61
C TRP A 251 0.62 -8.19 -9.99
N HIS A 252 -0.25 -7.70 -10.85
CA HIS A 252 -0.57 -8.25 -12.15
C HIS A 252 -0.39 -7.17 -13.21
N SER A 253 -0.19 -7.61 -14.45
CA SER A 253 -0.04 -6.69 -15.59
C SER A 253 -1.38 -5.99 -15.86
N PRO A 254 -1.43 -4.65 -15.85
CA PRO A 254 -2.66 -3.91 -16.13
C PRO A 254 -3.05 -3.95 -17.62
N VAL A 255 -2.10 -4.30 -18.50
CA VAL A 255 -2.25 -4.37 -19.96
C VAL A 255 -1.53 -5.60 -20.52
N SER A 256 -1.89 -6.01 -21.74
CA SER A 256 -1.08 -6.93 -22.53
C SER A 256 0.05 -6.14 -23.22
N GLY A 257 1.26 -6.70 -23.24
CA GLY A 257 2.41 -6.01 -23.80
C GLY A 257 3.72 -6.75 -23.59
N LYS A 258 4.81 -6.14 -24.04
CA LYS A 258 6.16 -6.65 -23.90
C LYS A 258 6.92 -5.86 -22.84
N VAL A 259 7.61 -6.53 -21.93
CA VAL A 259 8.49 -5.87 -20.95
C VAL A 259 9.70 -5.28 -21.67
N GLU A 260 9.85 -3.96 -21.66
CA GLU A 260 11.01 -3.27 -22.27
C GLU A 260 12.17 -3.15 -21.29
N SER A 261 11.88 -2.76 -20.04
CA SER A 261 12.91 -2.57 -19.02
C SER A 261 12.37 -2.82 -17.62
N ILE A 262 13.27 -3.15 -16.70
CA ILE A 262 13.03 -3.19 -15.26
C ILE A 262 14.22 -2.50 -14.58
N ALA A 263 13.97 -1.45 -13.81
CA ALA A 263 14.99 -0.70 -13.08
C ALA A 263 14.70 -0.69 -11.59
N GLU A 264 15.63 -1.19 -10.78
CA GLU A 264 15.56 -1.15 -9.33
C GLU A 264 16.14 0.17 -8.80
N ILE A 265 15.34 0.92 -8.05
CA ILE A 265 15.74 2.18 -7.43
C ILE A 265 15.85 1.97 -5.91
N PRO A 266 17.03 2.12 -5.32
CA PRO A 266 17.21 2.01 -3.87
C PRO A 266 16.52 3.18 -3.16
N GLY A 267 16.12 2.96 -1.91
CA GLY A 267 15.45 3.97 -1.12
C GLY A 267 15.17 3.52 0.31
N THR A 268 14.40 4.33 1.02
CA THR A 268 13.92 4.09 2.39
C THR A 268 12.68 3.18 2.38
N TYR A 269 12.08 2.99 3.55
CA TYR A 269 10.91 2.15 3.78
C TYR A 269 9.90 2.90 4.64
N TYR A 270 9.44 4.06 4.17
CA TYR A 270 8.34 4.78 4.81
C TYR A 270 7.02 4.05 4.60
N THR A 271 6.05 4.31 5.46
CA THR A 271 4.70 3.74 5.32
C THR A 271 3.96 4.35 4.14
N VAL A 272 3.21 3.53 3.42
CA VAL A 272 2.33 3.95 2.31
C VAL A 272 0.89 4.18 2.76
N ASN A 273 0.63 4.28 4.06
CA ASN A 273 -0.70 4.62 4.55
C ASN A 273 -1.07 6.05 4.10
N PRO A 274 -2.34 6.29 3.71
CA PRO A 274 -2.81 7.60 3.28
C PRO A 274 -2.37 8.74 4.20
N GLN A 275 -2.34 8.54 5.52
CA GLN A 275 -1.87 9.55 6.47
C GLN A 275 -0.45 10.07 6.14
N ALA A 276 0.47 9.23 5.67
CA ALA A 276 1.82 9.66 5.32
C ALA A 276 1.92 10.24 3.90
N ILE A 277 0.94 9.95 3.03
CA ILE A 277 0.94 10.38 1.63
C ILE A 277 0.23 11.73 1.48
N THR A 278 -0.84 11.95 2.24
CA THR A 278 -1.74 13.10 2.14
C THR A 278 -1.45 14.21 3.14
N GLU A 279 -0.48 14.02 4.05
CA GLU A 279 -0.06 15.06 4.99
C GLU A 279 0.82 16.10 4.29
N GLU A 280 0.40 17.37 4.34
CA GLU A 280 1.08 18.46 3.63
C GLU A 280 2.47 18.76 4.19
N GLY A 281 3.42 18.95 3.29
CA GLY A 281 4.79 19.32 3.64
C GLY A 281 5.64 18.17 4.16
N THR A 282 5.13 16.94 4.17
CA THR A 282 5.86 15.77 4.68
C THR A 282 6.69 15.06 3.61
N LEU A 283 7.10 13.82 3.89
CA LEU A 283 7.97 12.98 3.07
C LEU A 283 7.38 12.70 1.68
N ASP A 284 8.26 12.64 0.69
CA ASP A 284 7.91 12.11 -0.62
C ASP A 284 7.99 10.58 -0.60
N VAL A 285 6.99 9.94 0.02
CA VAL A 285 6.95 8.49 0.27
C VAL A 285 7.25 7.68 -1.00
N PHE A 286 6.65 8.05 -2.13
CA PHE A 286 6.79 7.29 -3.37
C PHE A 286 8.17 7.45 -4.03
N CYS A 287 8.78 8.64 -3.97
CA CYS A 287 10.09 8.84 -4.57
C CYS A 287 11.26 8.48 -3.64
N GLU A 288 11.06 8.52 -2.33
CA GLU A 288 12.10 8.16 -1.34
C GLU A 288 12.14 6.67 -1.05
N ASN A 289 11.02 5.94 -1.18
CA ASN A 289 11.00 4.52 -0.92
C ASN A 289 11.72 3.71 -1.99
N ARG A 290 12.30 2.57 -1.58
CA ARG A 290 12.78 1.55 -2.52
C ARG A 290 11.63 1.14 -3.46
N ARG A 291 11.92 1.06 -4.76
CA ARG A 291 10.93 0.68 -5.77
C ARG A 291 11.57 0.02 -6.98
N SER A 292 10.77 -0.71 -7.73
CA SER A 292 11.13 -1.24 -9.06
C SER A 292 10.23 -0.60 -10.11
N VAL A 293 10.83 -0.06 -11.16
CA VAL A 293 10.15 0.57 -12.30
C VAL A 293 10.21 -0.38 -13.49
N MET A 294 9.09 -1.00 -13.83
CA MET A 294 8.93 -1.77 -15.06
C MET A 294 8.28 -0.91 -16.14
N VAL A 295 8.80 -0.95 -17.36
CA VAL A 295 8.15 -0.34 -18.54
C VAL A 295 7.65 -1.45 -19.45
N LEU A 296 6.36 -1.40 -19.78
CA LEU A 296 5.70 -2.28 -20.74
C LEU A 296 5.43 -1.52 -22.03
N LYS A 297 5.77 -2.10 -23.17
CA LYS A 297 5.24 -1.69 -24.47
C LYS A 297 3.89 -2.35 -24.70
N ARG A 298 2.82 -1.58 -24.64
CA ARG A 298 1.46 -2.10 -24.79
C ARG A 298 1.24 -2.65 -26.20
N THR A 299 0.63 -3.83 -26.31
CA THR A 299 0.42 -4.52 -27.61
C THR A 299 -0.45 -3.71 -28.57
N THR A 300 -1.51 -3.07 -28.07
CA THR A 300 -2.53 -2.42 -28.92
C THR A 300 -2.10 -1.09 -29.52
N THR A 301 -1.35 -0.30 -28.77
CA THR A 301 -1.01 1.09 -29.11
C THR A 301 0.48 1.30 -29.33
N ALA A 302 1.31 0.31 -28.96
CA ALA A 302 2.76 0.45 -28.82
C ALA A 302 3.19 1.52 -27.80
N SER A 303 2.26 2.09 -27.03
CA SER A 303 2.53 3.09 -26.00
C SER A 303 3.24 2.46 -24.79
N PRO A 304 4.20 3.16 -24.18
CA PRO A 304 4.83 2.72 -22.95
C PRO A 304 3.88 2.88 -21.75
N VAL A 305 3.84 1.89 -20.87
CA VAL A 305 3.11 1.90 -19.60
C VAL A 305 4.09 1.59 -18.48
N ALA A 306 4.23 2.48 -17.50
CA ALA A 306 5.09 2.21 -16.35
C ALA A 306 4.28 1.48 -15.27
N VAL A 307 4.81 0.38 -14.75
CA VAL A 307 4.30 -0.36 -13.60
C VAL A 307 5.37 -0.33 -12.51
N ILE A 308 5.09 0.40 -11.44
CA ILE A 308 6.07 0.73 -10.41
C ILE A 308 5.66 0.03 -9.11
N ALA A 309 6.42 -0.97 -8.69
CA ALA A 309 6.24 -1.63 -7.40
C ALA A 309 7.02 -0.86 -6.34
N VAL A 310 6.32 -0.28 -5.36
CA VAL A 310 6.91 0.51 -4.27
C VAL A 310 6.87 -0.30 -2.98
N GLY A 311 8.04 -0.55 -2.39
CA GLY A 311 8.16 -1.15 -1.06
C GLY A 311 7.82 -0.13 0.02
N ALA A 312 7.45 -0.60 1.20
CA ALA A 312 7.14 0.27 2.34
C ALA A 312 7.76 -0.29 3.63
N MET A 313 7.50 0.39 4.75
CA MET A 313 7.89 -0.10 6.07
C MET A 313 7.44 -1.55 6.27
N LEU A 314 8.37 -2.40 6.74
CA LEU A 314 8.20 -3.85 6.89
C LEU A 314 8.21 -4.64 5.55
N VAL A 315 7.91 -4.02 4.40
CA VAL A 315 8.02 -4.62 3.04
C VAL A 315 9.26 -4.15 2.31
N GLY A 316 10.35 -4.86 2.53
CA GLY A 316 11.56 -4.65 1.74
C GLY A 316 11.56 -5.35 0.37
N SER A 317 10.79 -6.42 0.24
CA SER A 317 10.98 -7.41 -0.84
C SER A 317 9.94 -7.27 -1.94
N ILE A 318 10.42 -6.80 -3.09
CA ILE A 318 9.72 -6.84 -4.38
C ILE A 318 10.28 -8.05 -5.12
N ARG A 319 9.46 -9.07 -5.40
CA ARG A 319 9.90 -10.29 -6.10
C ARG A 319 9.10 -10.49 -7.37
N TYR A 320 9.75 -10.42 -8.53
CA TYR A 320 9.13 -10.81 -9.78
C TYR A 320 8.97 -12.33 -9.87
N ASN A 321 7.89 -12.77 -10.52
CA ASN A 321 7.69 -14.18 -10.84
C ASN A 321 8.76 -14.67 -11.82
N SER A 322 9.06 -15.97 -11.76
CA SER A 322 9.99 -16.60 -12.68
C SER A 322 9.59 -16.33 -14.14
N GLY A 323 10.55 -15.91 -14.96
CA GLY A 323 10.34 -15.62 -16.37
C GLY A 323 9.99 -14.17 -16.71
N ILE A 324 9.63 -13.34 -15.72
CA ILE A 324 9.40 -11.90 -15.94
C ILE A 324 10.75 -11.18 -16.02
N ARG A 325 11.11 -10.71 -17.22
CA ARG A 325 12.37 -10.01 -17.53
C ARG A 325 12.17 -9.15 -18.80
N PRO A 326 13.11 -8.25 -19.13
CA PRO A 326 13.09 -7.60 -20.44
C PRO A 326 12.94 -8.60 -21.57
N GLU A 327 12.18 -8.22 -22.60
CA GLU A 327 11.75 -9.01 -23.74
C GLU A 327 10.65 -10.05 -23.49
N THR A 328 10.16 -10.22 -22.26
CA THR A 328 9.05 -11.11 -21.96
C THR A 328 7.71 -10.52 -22.41
N GLU A 329 6.92 -11.29 -23.15
CA GLU A 329 5.51 -10.99 -23.45
C GLU A 329 4.64 -11.31 -22.23
N VAL A 330 3.77 -10.38 -21.86
CA VAL A 330 2.82 -10.53 -20.75
C VAL A 330 1.40 -10.23 -21.19
N LYS A 331 0.43 -10.93 -20.61
CA LYS A 331 -1.00 -10.70 -20.84
C LYS A 331 -1.60 -9.82 -19.75
N ARG A 332 -2.61 -9.02 -20.09
CA ARG A 332 -3.45 -8.33 -19.10
C ARG A 332 -3.99 -9.33 -18.07
N GLY A 333 -3.79 -9.04 -16.79
CA GLY A 333 -4.16 -9.92 -15.70
C GLY A 333 -3.13 -11.00 -15.35
N GLN A 334 -2.00 -11.10 -16.05
CA GLN A 334 -0.93 -12.04 -15.68
C GLN A 334 -0.21 -11.56 -14.41
N CYS A 335 0.01 -12.46 -13.46
CA CYS A 335 0.76 -12.16 -12.23
C CYS A 335 2.24 -11.87 -12.56
N LEU A 336 2.69 -10.66 -12.23
CA LEU A 336 4.05 -10.18 -12.49
C LEU A 336 4.98 -10.45 -11.31
N GLY A 337 4.48 -10.36 -10.08
CA GLY A 337 5.29 -10.58 -8.89
C GLY A 337 4.51 -10.48 -7.59
N ALA A 338 5.22 -10.60 -6.47
CA ALA A 338 4.70 -10.60 -5.12
C ALA A 338 5.48 -9.67 -4.19
N PHE A 339 4.77 -9.03 -3.28
CA PHE A 339 5.34 -8.40 -2.10
C PHE A 339 5.36 -9.42 -0.97
N LEU A 340 6.43 -9.40 -0.16
CA LEU A 340 6.42 -10.11 1.12
C LEU A 340 5.87 -9.21 2.23
N TYR A 341 5.73 -9.75 3.44
CA TYR A 341 4.96 -9.12 4.51
C TYR A 341 5.19 -7.62 4.73
N GLY A 342 4.09 -6.88 4.83
CA GLY A 342 3.94 -5.46 5.24
C GLY A 342 3.10 -4.63 4.24
N GLY A 343 3.15 -3.29 4.30
CA GLY A 343 2.46 -2.42 3.34
C GLY A 343 3.15 -2.30 1.97
N SER A 344 2.38 -2.24 0.88
CA SER A 344 2.95 -2.11 -0.48
C SER A 344 2.07 -1.27 -1.39
N THR A 345 2.62 -0.76 -2.48
CA THR A 345 1.87 0.02 -3.47
C THR A 345 2.35 -0.29 -4.88
N VAL A 346 1.41 -0.37 -5.81
CA VAL A 346 1.69 -0.44 -7.25
C VAL A 346 1.19 0.84 -7.89
N ILE A 347 2.08 1.60 -8.50
CA ILE A 347 1.73 2.78 -9.29
C ILE A 347 1.75 2.41 -10.76
N VAL A 348 0.70 2.77 -11.50
CA VAL A 348 0.67 2.61 -12.96
C VAL A 348 0.56 3.98 -13.61
N LEU A 349 1.45 4.27 -14.56
CA LEU A 349 1.43 5.50 -15.35
C LEU A 349 1.07 5.19 -16.80
N TYR A 350 0.21 6.03 -17.37
CA TYR A 350 -0.12 6.01 -18.79
C TYR A 350 0.22 7.37 -19.41
N PRO A 351 0.74 7.40 -20.66
CA PRO A 351 0.95 8.64 -21.38
C PRO A 351 -0.35 9.43 -21.56
N LYS A 352 -0.23 10.73 -21.79
CA LYS A 352 -1.38 11.61 -22.03
C LYS A 352 -2.24 11.08 -23.19
N GLY A 353 -3.54 10.88 -22.92
CA GLY A 353 -4.52 10.42 -23.89
C GLY A 353 -4.52 8.91 -24.16
N GLU A 354 -3.63 8.13 -23.55
CA GLU A 354 -3.57 6.68 -23.76
C GLU A 354 -4.75 5.93 -23.10
N VAL A 355 -5.21 6.42 -21.95
CA VAL A 355 -6.30 5.83 -21.16
C VAL A 355 -7.22 6.92 -20.63
N GLU A 356 -8.51 6.79 -20.91
CA GLU A 356 -9.59 7.44 -20.17
C GLU A 356 -9.96 6.58 -18.97
N LEU A 357 -9.71 7.11 -17.77
CA LEU A 357 -10.04 6.44 -16.51
C LEU A 357 -11.55 6.44 -16.28
N ASP A 358 -12.07 5.37 -15.68
CA ASP A 358 -13.50 5.28 -15.38
C ASP A 358 -13.91 6.40 -14.41
N GLN A 359 -14.99 7.10 -14.76
CA GLN A 359 -15.40 8.34 -14.11
C GLN A 359 -15.73 8.17 -12.61
N ASP A 360 -16.29 7.02 -12.23
CA ASP A 360 -16.62 6.73 -10.83
C ASP A 360 -15.37 6.67 -9.93
N LEU A 361 -14.27 6.11 -10.44
CA LEU A 361 -12.99 6.06 -9.75
C LEU A 361 -12.35 7.45 -9.64
N VAL A 362 -12.44 8.27 -10.70
CA VAL A 362 -11.93 9.65 -10.71
C VAL A 362 -12.69 10.50 -9.69
N GLU A 363 -14.01 10.39 -9.62
CA GLU A 363 -14.84 11.12 -8.65
C GLU A 363 -14.54 10.71 -7.21
N ASN A 364 -14.38 9.41 -6.96
CA ASN A 364 -13.99 8.91 -5.64
C ASN A 364 -12.62 9.47 -5.21
N SER A 365 -11.67 9.54 -6.13
CA SER A 365 -10.29 9.98 -5.85
C SER A 365 -10.17 11.50 -5.69
N THR A 366 -10.99 12.28 -6.41
CA THR A 366 -10.86 13.75 -6.44
C THR A 366 -11.90 14.47 -5.59
N GLN A 367 -13.19 14.13 -5.72
CA GLN A 367 -14.27 14.82 -5.02
C GLN A 367 -14.48 14.25 -3.62
N LYS A 368 -14.39 12.92 -3.48
CA LYS A 368 -14.55 12.25 -2.18
C LYS A 368 -13.22 12.06 -1.44
N VAL A 369 -12.09 12.22 -2.13
CA VAL A 369 -10.73 12.02 -1.62
C VAL A 369 -10.63 10.73 -0.81
N CYS A 370 -11.10 9.63 -1.42
CA CYS A 370 -11.27 8.36 -0.75
C CYS A 370 -10.88 7.22 -1.69
N GLU A 371 -10.11 6.28 -1.16
CA GLU A 371 -9.72 5.09 -1.88
C GLU A 371 -10.93 4.22 -2.22
N THR A 372 -10.84 3.49 -3.32
CA THR A 372 -11.86 2.54 -3.76
C THR A 372 -11.32 1.11 -3.70
N LEU A 373 -12.03 0.20 -3.03
CA LEU A 373 -11.73 -1.23 -3.06
C LEU A 373 -11.96 -1.77 -4.47
N VAL A 374 -10.89 -2.29 -5.05
CA VAL A 374 -10.92 -3.00 -6.33
C VAL A 374 -10.10 -4.28 -6.23
N LYS A 375 -10.44 -5.24 -7.09
CA LYS A 375 -9.73 -6.52 -7.24
C LYS A 375 -8.95 -6.53 -8.54
N VAL A 376 -7.92 -7.38 -8.61
CA VAL A 376 -7.21 -7.69 -9.86
C VAL A 376 -8.21 -7.99 -10.97
N GLY A 377 -7.95 -7.46 -12.17
CA GLY A 377 -8.73 -7.77 -13.37
C GLY A 377 -9.93 -6.86 -13.61
N LEU A 378 -10.46 -6.19 -12.57
CA LEU A 378 -11.49 -5.16 -12.76
C LEU A 378 -10.97 -4.05 -13.67
N ARG A 379 -11.83 -3.58 -14.59
CA ARG A 379 -11.52 -2.45 -15.47
C ARG A 379 -11.24 -1.20 -14.64
N VAL A 380 -10.23 -0.43 -14.99
CA VAL A 380 -9.93 0.89 -14.38
C VAL A 380 -10.13 2.02 -15.38
N GLY A 381 -10.09 1.71 -16.66
CA GLY A 381 -10.31 2.63 -17.76
C GLY A 381 -10.15 1.92 -19.10
N ALA A 382 -10.23 2.68 -20.19
CA ALA A 382 -9.97 2.17 -21.53
C ALA A 382 -9.34 3.25 -22.41
N SER A 383 -8.67 2.85 -23.49
CA SER A 383 -8.24 3.83 -24.50
C SER A 383 -9.44 4.52 -25.17
N PRO A 384 -9.31 5.80 -25.59
CA PRO A 384 -10.35 6.55 -26.30
C PRO A 384 -10.81 5.87 -27.59
N ALA A 385 -12.08 6.12 -27.97
CA ALA A 385 -12.81 5.57 -29.14
C ALA A 385 -11.99 5.58 -30.44
#